data_AF-A0A1Q6M357-F1
#
_entry.id   AF-A0A1Q6M357-F1
#
_cell.length_a   1.000
_cell.length_b   1.000
_cell.length_c   1.000
_cell.angle_alpha   90.00
_cell.angle_beta   90.00
_cell.angle_gamma   90.00
#
_symmetry.space_group_name_H-M   'P 1'
#
loop_
_entity.id
_entity.type
_entity.pdbx_description
1 polymer ?
#
loop_
_entity_poly.entity_id
_entity_poly.type
_entity_poly.pdbx_seq_one_letter_code
_entity_poly.pdbx_strand_id
1 'polypeptide(L)'
;MIIILSILIAMALLTIGLNVGIKDFKKLRGIVEDKELTEIIKKFPSNTEICKQTLKKLNKEDVKVKEDNSSRTSVYLVFKNKIVMGKANVITRIQTVIHECIHSTQDKRLLKFNVIFANINNLYLLIISILSLFNRISYNTATICLWILVLMQLISYAVRSFLETDAMTRAEFMAQDYIEKTDYVTKEEKDKIIQTYKDVNKVGIKSYNYVLLMKALIRLLIYAIIMMVMVELL
;
A
#
# COMPACT_ATOMS: atom_id res chain seq x y z
N MET A 1 24.49 -17.17 9.16
CA MET A 1 25.18 -15.86 9.08
C MET A 1 25.18 -15.26 7.68
N ILE A 2 25.68 -15.96 6.64
CA ILE A 2 25.76 -15.43 5.26
C ILE A 2 24.40 -14.95 4.70
N ILE A 3 23.33 -15.73 4.91
CA ILE A 3 21.97 -15.39 4.45
C ILE A 3 21.45 -14.08 5.08
N ILE A 4 21.70 -13.87 6.37
CA ILE A 4 21.28 -12.64 7.06
C ILE A 4 22.03 -11.44 6.48
N LEU A 5 23.35 -11.58 6.31
CA LEU A 5 24.19 -10.53 5.75
C LEU A 5 23.77 -10.17 4.32
N SER A 6 23.45 -11.16 3.48
CA SER A 6 23.00 -10.91 2.11
C SER A 6 21.66 -10.16 2.06
N ILE A 7 20.72 -10.47 2.97
CA ILE A 7 19.45 -9.73 3.10
C ILE A 7 19.72 -8.28 3.52
N LEU A 8 20.59 -8.06 4.50
CA LEU A 8 20.95 -6.70 4.96
C LEU A 8 21.63 -5.88 3.87
N ILE A 9 22.55 -6.50 3.11
CA ILE A 9 23.18 -5.86 1.95
C ILE A 9 22.12 -5.50 0.90
N ALA A 10 21.19 -6.40 0.58
CA ALA A 10 20.11 -6.13 -0.36
C ALA A 10 19.24 -4.95 0.10
N MET A 11 18.90 -4.87 1.39
CA MET A 11 18.17 -3.74 1.98
C MET A 11 18.93 -2.42 1.81
N ALA A 12 20.24 -2.42 2.08
CA ALA A 12 21.09 -1.24 1.92
C ALA A 12 21.18 -0.80 0.44
N LEU A 13 21.43 -1.76 -0.46
CA LEU A 13 21.50 -1.51 -1.91
C LEU A 13 20.18 -0.96 -2.47
N LEU A 14 19.03 -1.48 -2.03
CA LEU A 14 17.73 -0.94 -2.45
C LEU A 14 17.51 0.49 -1.94
N THR A 15 17.93 0.78 -0.71
CA THR A 15 17.82 2.13 -0.14
C THR A 15 18.64 3.13 -0.94
N ILE A 16 19.88 2.77 -1.28
CA ILE A 16 20.80 3.60 -2.08
C ILE A 16 20.32 3.70 -3.53
N GLY A 17 20.04 2.56 -4.17
CA GLY A 17 19.71 2.47 -5.59
C GLY A 17 18.37 3.12 -5.94
N LEU A 18 17.36 3.00 -5.06
CA LEU A 18 16.11 3.74 -5.24
C LEU A 18 16.23 5.18 -4.76
N ASN A 19 17.36 5.59 -4.16
CA ASN A 19 17.56 6.93 -3.59
C ASN A 19 16.38 7.33 -2.69
N VAL A 20 15.84 6.39 -1.91
CA VAL A 20 14.73 6.65 -0.98
C VAL A 20 15.34 6.94 0.38
N GLY A 21 15.17 8.19 0.83
CA GLY A 21 15.75 8.65 2.09
C GLY A 21 14.70 9.26 3.00
N ILE A 22 15.15 9.61 4.21
CA ILE A 22 14.36 10.36 5.20
C ILE A 22 13.75 11.65 4.59
N LYS A 23 14.41 12.24 3.59
CA LYS A 23 13.94 13.43 2.87
C LYS A 23 12.61 13.22 2.14
N ASP A 24 12.42 12.07 1.49
CA ASP A 24 11.18 11.74 0.76
C ASP A 24 9.99 11.65 1.73
N PHE A 25 10.18 10.94 2.84
CA PHE A 25 9.17 10.83 3.90
C PHE A 25 8.91 12.17 4.61
N LYS A 26 9.95 12.98 4.84
CA LYS A 26 9.79 14.35 5.37
C LYS A 26 8.99 15.24 4.43
N LYS A 27 9.24 15.17 3.11
CA LYS A 27 8.48 15.92 2.11
C LYS A 27 7.01 15.51 2.13
N LEU A 28 6.72 14.20 2.12
CA LEU A 28 5.35 13.70 2.22
C LEU A 28 4.65 14.16 3.51
N ARG A 29 5.35 14.11 4.65
CA ARG A 29 4.81 14.56 5.93
C ARG A 29 4.53 16.05 5.96
N GLY A 30 5.46 16.87 5.46
CA GLY A 30 5.28 18.32 5.38
C GLY A 30 4.08 18.71 4.51
N ILE A 31 3.87 18.01 3.39
CA ILE A 31 2.69 18.20 2.55
C ILE A 31 1.41 17.85 3.32
N VAL A 32 1.38 16.72 4.03
CA VAL A 32 0.19 16.27 4.77
C VAL A 32 -0.17 17.21 5.94
N GLU A 33 0.82 17.88 6.52
CA GLU A 33 0.67 18.79 7.66
C GLU A 33 0.42 20.26 7.24
N ASP A 34 0.29 20.56 5.95
CA ASP A 34 0.00 21.92 5.46
C ASP A 34 -1.39 22.39 5.92
N LYS A 35 -1.42 23.39 6.80
CA LYS A 35 -2.67 23.89 7.39
C LYS A 35 -3.53 24.61 6.36
N GLU A 36 -2.93 25.39 5.48
CA GLU A 36 -3.67 26.19 4.49
C GLU A 36 -4.37 25.26 3.49
N LEU A 37 -3.64 24.27 2.98
CA LEU A 37 -4.19 23.30 2.05
C LEU A 37 -5.22 22.38 2.71
N THR A 38 -5.05 22.09 4.01
CA THR A 38 -6.07 21.37 4.80
C THR A 38 -7.38 22.15 4.89
N GLU A 39 -7.35 23.47 5.12
CA GLU A 39 -8.57 24.28 5.13
C GLU A 39 -9.25 24.35 3.76
N ILE A 40 -8.47 24.43 2.67
CA ILE A 40 -9.02 24.36 1.30
C ILE A 40 -9.75 23.03 1.07
N ILE A 41 -9.15 21.90 1.47
CA ILE A 41 -9.72 20.56 1.28
C ILE A 41 -10.99 20.32 2.10
N LYS A 42 -11.21 21.06 3.20
CA LYS A 42 -12.46 21.00 3.98
C LYS A 42 -13.67 21.57 3.24
N LYS A 43 -13.47 22.40 2.21
CA LYS A 43 -14.57 22.92 1.37
C LYS A 43 -15.22 21.83 0.51
N PHE A 44 -14.51 20.73 0.25
CA PHE A 44 -15.03 19.59 -0.50
C PHE A 44 -16.01 18.76 0.34
N PRO A 45 -16.97 18.07 -0.31
CA PRO A 45 -17.99 17.29 0.40
C PRO A 45 -17.42 16.11 1.19
N SER A 46 -18.27 15.38 1.90
CA SER A 46 -17.85 14.23 2.71
C SER A 46 -17.19 13.13 1.86
N ASN A 47 -16.39 12.25 2.50
CA ASN A 47 -15.72 11.14 1.82
C ASN A 47 -16.71 10.22 1.09
N THR A 48 -17.86 10.00 1.72
CA THR A 48 -18.94 9.18 1.16
C THR A 48 -19.56 9.81 -0.08
N GLU A 49 -19.74 11.13 -0.07
CA GLU A 49 -20.30 11.84 -1.22
C GLU A 49 -19.33 11.82 -2.41
N ILE A 50 -18.05 12.14 -2.17
CA ILE A 50 -16.99 12.03 -3.19
C ILE A 50 -16.95 10.61 -3.77
N CYS A 51 -17.04 9.59 -2.91
CA CYS A 51 -17.06 8.19 -3.32
C CYS A 51 -18.23 7.86 -4.24
N LYS A 52 -19.46 8.22 -3.84
CA LYS A 52 -20.66 7.95 -4.64
C LYS A 52 -20.59 8.64 -6.00
N GLN A 53 -20.19 9.91 -6.04
CA GLN A 53 -20.01 10.65 -7.29
C GLN A 53 -18.95 10.00 -8.19
N THR A 54 -17.84 9.57 -7.59
CA THR A 54 -16.76 8.87 -8.31
C THR A 54 -17.23 7.52 -8.86
N LEU A 55 -17.91 6.70 -8.05
CA LEU A 55 -18.44 5.40 -8.47
C LEU A 55 -19.46 5.53 -9.59
N LYS A 56 -20.34 6.53 -9.52
CA LYS A 56 -21.29 6.85 -10.60
C LYS A 56 -20.55 7.14 -11.91
N LYS A 57 -19.53 8.00 -11.87
CA LYS A 57 -18.70 8.31 -13.04
C LYS A 57 -17.95 7.09 -13.59
N LEU A 58 -17.57 6.15 -12.73
CA LEU A 58 -16.93 4.90 -13.12
C LEU A 58 -17.92 3.80 -13.56
N ASN A 59 -19.22 4.07 -13.58
CA ASN A 59 -20.28 3.09 -13.82
C ASN A 59 -20.20 1.88 -12.86
N LYS A 60 -20.00 2.16 -11.56
CA LYS A 60 -19.81 1.18 -10.46
C LYS A 60 -20.75 1.41 -9.28
N GLU A 61 -22.01 1.73 -9.55
CA GLU A 61 -23.02 1.96 -8.50
C GLU A 61 -23.39 0.69 -7.72
N ASP A 62 -23.02 -0.50 -8.21
CA ASP A 62 -23.18 -1.79 -7.53
C ASP A 62 -22.26 -1.94 -6.29
N VAL A 63 -21.24 -1.09 -6.17
CA VAL A 63 -20.28 -1.10 -5.06
C VAL A 63 -20.90 -0.48 -3.81
N LYS A 64 -20.94 -1.25 -2.72
CA LYS A 64 -21.50 -0.78 -1.46
C LYS A 64 -20.54 0.20 -0.76
N VAL A 65 -21.03 1.35 -0.33
CA VAL A 65 -20.24 2.31 0.45
C VAL A 65 -20.72 2.27 1.91
N LYS A 66 -19.79 2.11 2.86
CA LYS A 66 -20.09 2.18 4.30
C LYS A 66 -19.06 3.08 4.99
N GLU A 67 -19.52 3.95 5.86
CA GLU A 67 -18.65 4.69 6.76
C GLU A 67 -18.26 3.84 7.98
N ASP A 68 -16.99 3.91 8.33
CA ASP A 68 -16.44 3.38 9.56
C ASP A 68 -15.66 4.48 10.27
N ASN A 69 -16.38 5.17 11.16
CA ASN A 69 -15.85 6.28 11.95
C ASN A 69 -14.80 5.85 12.99
N SER A 70 -14.61 4.54 13.21
CA SER A 70 -13.58 3.99 14.08
C SER A 70 -12.23 3.80 13.36
N SER A 71 -12.25 3.71 12.02
CA SER A 71 -11.05 3.54 11.20
C SER A 71 -10.53 4.88 10.69
N ARG A 72 -9.20 5.03 10.64
CA ARG A 72 -8.53 6.15 9.95
C ARG A 72 -8.30 5.86 8.46
N THR A 73 -8.44 4.61 8.04
CA THR A 73 -8.14 4.15 6.68
C THR A 73 -9.41 3.77 5.94
N SER A 74 -9.46 4.18 4.67
CA SER A 74 -10.46 3.68 3.72
C SER A 74 -9.88 2.46 2.99
N VAL A 75 -10.71 1.45 2.72
CA VAL A 75 -10.28 0.21 2.06
C VAL A 75 -11.41 -0.37 1.21
N TYR A 76 -11.07 -0.79 -0.01
CA TYR A 76 -11.93 -1.61 -0.87
C TYR A 76 -11.82 -3.10 -0.51
N LEU A 77 -12.95 -3.68 -0.10
CA LEU A 77 -13.12 -5.10 0.22
C LEU A 77 -13.65 -5.86 -1.00
N VAL A 78 -12.75 -6.39 -1.82
CA VAL A 78 -13.07 -7.08 -3.08
C VAL A 78 -14.10 -8.22 -2.92
N PHE A 79 -14.02 -9.02 -1.85
CA PHE A 79 -14.96 -10.13 -1.61
C PHE A 79 -16.37 -9.69 -1.26
N LYS A 80 -16.53 -8.48 -0.69
CA LYS A 80 -17.82 -7.93 -0.29
C LYS A 80 -18.35 -6.90 -1.29
N ASN A 81 -17.60 -6.65 -2.36
CA ASN A 81 -17.79 -5.54 -3.31
C ASN A 81 -18.14 -4.23 -2.59
N LYS A 82 -17.31 -3.85 -1.62
CA LYS A 82 -17.64 -2.82 -0.64
C LYS A 82 -16.46 -1.93 -0.33
N ILE A 83 -16.65 -0.61 -0.37
CA ILE A 83 -15.69 0.37 0.14
C ILE A 83 -16.09 0.71 1.57
N VAL A 84 -15.14 0.54 2.49
CA VAL A 84 -15.26 1.03 3.86
C VAL A 84 -14.49 2.34 3.94
N MET A 85 -15.16 3.42 4.33
CA MET A 85 -14.58 4.75 4.43
C MET A 85 -14.18 5.09 5.87
N GLY A 86 -12.89 5.33 6.07
CA GLY A 86 -12.39 5.87 7.33
C GLY A 86 -12.45 7.39 7.39
N LYS A 87 -12.15 7.94 8.58
CA LYS A 87 -11.95 9.38 8.81
C LYS A 87 -10.55 9.82 8.33
N ALA A 88 -10.31 9.76 7.03
CA ALA A 88 -9.12 10.37 6.44
C ALA A 88 -9.32 11.90 6.35
N ASN A 89 -8.75 12.65 7.30
CA ASN A 89 -8.82 14.13 7.39
C ASN A 89 -7.50 14.78 6.96
N VAL A 90 -6.95 14.36 5.82
CA VAL A 90 -5.68 14.88 5.29
C VAL A 90 -5.87 15.42 3.89
N ILE A 91 -4.93 16.22 3.42
CA ILE A 91 -4.97 16.86 2.08
C ILE A 91 -5.19 15.85 0.95
N THR A 92 -4.67 14.63 1.10
CA THR A 92 -4.79 13.55 0.12
C THR A 92 -6.11 12.79 0.22
N ARG A 93 -7.08 13.24 1.03
CA ARG A 93 -8.38 12.60 1.27
C ARG A 93 -9.14 12.30 -0.02
N ILE A 94 -9.26 13.29 -0.90
CA ILE A 94 -10.00 13.17 -2.18
C ILE A 94 -9.35 12.09 -3.03
N GLN A 95 -8.02 12.19 -3.21
CA GLN A 95 -7.23 11.21 -3.96
C GLN A 95 -7.31 9.81 -3.35
N THR A 96 -7.30 9.68 -2.03
CA THR A 96 -7.42 8.39 -1.31
C THR A 96 -8.79 7.75 -1.52
N VAL A 97 -9.87 8.54 -1.43
CA VAL A 97 -11.23 8.06 -1.72
C VAL A 97 -11.34 7.56 -3.15
N ILE A 98 -10.81 8.32 -4.10
CA ILE A 98 -10.78 7.99 -5.52
C ILE A 98 -9.93 6.73 -5.79
N HIS A 99 -8.80 6.56 -5.09
CA HIS A 99 -7.95 5.37 -5.16
C HIS A 99 -8.73 4.10 -4.78
N GLU A 100 -9.47 4.13 -3.67
CA GLU A 100 -10.33 3.00 -3.29
C GLU A 100 -11.46 2.74 -4.30
N CYS A 101 -12.01 3.78 -4.93
CA CYS A 101 -12.96 3.62 -6.03
C CYS A 101 -12.32 2.96 -7.25
N ILE A 102 -11.06 3.26 -7.57
CA ILE A 102 -10.35 2.64 -8.69
C ILE A 102 -10.12 1.16 -8.47
N HIS A 103 -9.81 0.71 -7.25
CA HIS A 103 -9.77 -0.72 -6.93
C HIS A 103 -11.10 -1.43 -7.27
N SER A 104 -12.24 -0.73 -7.24
CA SER A 104 -13.51 -1.30 -7.68
C SER A 104 -13.60 -1.53 -9.21
N THR A 105 -12.73 -0.92 -10.00
CA THR A 105 -12.67 -1.08 -11.47
C THR A 105 -11.61 -2.08 -11.94
N GLN A 106 -10.63 -2.37 -11.10
CA GLN A 106 -9.55 -3.30 -11.43
C GLN A 106 -10.04 -4.75 -11.56
N ASP A 107 -9.21 -5.57 -12.21
CA ASP A 107 -9.48 -6.98 -12.41
C ASP A 107 -9.75 -7.71 -11.08
N LYS A 108 -10.95 -8.30 -10.96
CA LYS A 108 -11.40 -8.94 -9.73
C LYS A 108 -10.64 -10.22 -9.43
N ARG A 109 -10.13 -10.91 -10.45
CA ARG A 109 -9.34 -12.13 -10.27
C ARG A 109 -8.00 -11.77 -9.62
N LEU A 110 -7.33 -10.73 -10.10
CA LEU A 110 -6.06 -10.24 -9.56
C LEU A 110 -6.20 -9.70 -8.14
N LEU A 111 -7.25 -8.92 -7.86
CA LEU A 111 -7.53 -8.41 -6.50
C LEU A 111 -7.80 -9.53 -5.50
N LYS A 112 -8.65 -10.51 -5.87
CA LYS A 112 -8.92 -11.68 -5.02
C LYS A 112 -7.65 -12.51 -4.83
N PHE A 113 -6.87 -12.71 -5.89
CA PHE A 113 -5.58 -13.39 -5.81
C PHE A 113 -4.66 -12.70 -4.81
N ASN A 114 -4.48 -11.37 -4.89
CA ASN A 114 -3.64 -10.62 -3.95
C ASN A 114 -4.03 -10.86 -2.49
N VAL A 115 -5.34 -10.80 -2.17
CA VAL A 115 -5.82 -11.00 -0.79
C VAL A 115 -5.62 -12.45 -0.33
N ILE A 116 -5.96 -13.44 -1.15
CA ILE A 116 -5.80 -14.86 -0.82
C ILE A 116 -4.31 -15.18 -0.65
N PHE A 117 -3.49 -14.77 -1.61
CA PHE A 117 -2.06 -15.05 -1.64
C PHE A 117 -1.33 -14.40 -0.47
N ALA A 118 -1.69 -13.16 -0.10
CA ALA A 118 -1.14 -12.51 1.09
C ALA A 118 -1.44 -13.29 2.38
N ASN A 119 -2.67 -13.84 2.51
CA ASN A 119 -3.04 -14.66 3.67
C ASN A 119 -2.30 -16.01 3.68
N ILE A 120 -2.19 -16.68 2.53
CA ILE A 120 -1.40 -17.92 2.39
C ILE A 120 0.06 -17.66 2.75
N ASN A 121 0.65 -16.56 2.27
CA ASN A 121 2.03 -16.18 2.57
C ASN A 121 2.25 -15.93 4.07
N ASN A 122 1.32 -15.23 4.74
CA ASN A 122 1.39 -15.03 6.19
C ASN A 122 1.26 -16.35 6.98
N LEU A 123 0.33 -17.22 6.58
CA LEU A 123 0.13 -18.52 7.21
C LEU A 123 1.35 -19.43 7.01
N TYR A 124 1.91 -19.44 5.80
CA TYR A 124 3.11 -20.19 5.47
C TYR A 124 4.28 -19.76 6.35
N LEU A 125 4.54 -18.44 6.46
CA LEU A 125 5.58 -17.90 7.34
C LEU A 125 5.38 -18.33 8.80
N LEU A 126 4.14 -18.29 9.31
CA LEU A 126 3.82 -18.72 10.67
C LEU A 126 4.15 -20.21 10.90
N ILE A 127 3.70 -21.08 9.99
CA ILE A 127 3.88 -22.53 10.11
C ILE A 127 5.38 -22.88 10.08
N ILE A 128 6.13 -22.39 9.09
CA ILE A 128 7.56 -22.71 8.99
C ILE A 128 8.34 -22.15 10.19
N SER A 129 7.94 -21.00 10.73
CA SER A 129 8.57 -20.41 11.90
C SER A 129 8.39 -21.29 13.13
N ILE A 130 7.16 -21.76 13.37
CA ILE A 130 6.86 -22.68 14.48
C ILE A 130 7.64 -23.99 14.32
N LEU A 131 7.59 -24.60 13.14
CA LEU A 131 8.28 -25.87 12.88
C LEU A 131 9.80 -25.76 13.08
N SER A 132 10.42 -24.67 12.63
CA SER A 132 11.84 -24.40 12.84
C SER A 132 12.19 -24.17 14.32
N LEU A 133 11.38 -23.40 15.05
CA LEU A 133 11.63 -23.12 16.48
C LEU A 133 11.55 -24.37 17.36
N PHE A 134 10.70 -25.33 17.01
CA PHE A 134 10.57 -26.60 17.74
C PHE A 134 11.48 -27.71 17.18
N ASN A 135 12.45 -27.37 16.32
CA ASN A 135 13.38 -28.31 15.66
C ASN A 135 12.66 -29.50 15.00
N ARG A 136 11.42 -29.30 14.50
CA ARG A 136 10.61 -30.34 13.84
C ARG A 136 11.00 -30.54 12.37
N ILE A 137 11.81 -29.65 11.82
CA ILE A 137 12.36 -29.74 10.47
C ILE A 137 13.88 -29.60 10.50
N SER A 138 14.56 -30.24 9.56
CA SER A 138 16.02 -30.12 9.44
C SER A 138 16.43 -28.75 8.91
N TYR A 139 17.69 -28.36 9.13
CA TYR A 139 18.26 -27.13 8.55
C TYR A 139 18.19 -27.08 7.02
N ASN A 140 18.41 -28.23 6.35
CA ASN A 140 18.28 -28.32 4.89
C ASN A 140 16.83 -28.06 4.44
N THR A 141 15.86 -28.65 5.15
CA THR A 141 14.43 -28.42 4.90
C THR A 141 14.06 -26.95 5.15
N ALA A 142 14.53 -26.35 6.25
CA ALA A 142 14.28 -24.95 6.55
C ALA A 142 14.84 -24.01 5.48
N THR A 143 15.98 -24.35 4.88
CA THR A 143 16.59 -23.61 3.77
C THR A 143 15.74 -23.70 2.50
N ILE A 144 15.18 -24.86 2.17
CA ILE A 144 14.22 -25.00 1.07
C ILE A 144 12.98 -24.15 1.33
N CYS A 145 12.47 -24.18 2.57
CA CYS A 145 11.32 -23.35 2.96
C CYS A 145 11.59 -21.84 2.81
N LEU A 146 12.83 -21.39 3.09
CA LEU A 146 13.26 -20.01 2.87
C LEU A 146 13.24 -19.64 1.38
N TRP A 147 13.74 -20.51 0.49
CA TRP A 147 13.68 -20.25 -0.96
C TRP A 147 12.25 -20.16 -1.49
N ILE A 148 11.36 -21.02 -1.00
CA ILE A 148 9.92 -20.92 -1.29
C ILE A 148 9.37 -19.59 -0.79
N LEU A 149 9.75 -19.17 0.43
CA LEU A 149 9.32 -17.88 0.99
C LEU A 149 9.81 -16.69 0.14
N VAL A 150 11.03 -16.74 -0.40
CA VAL A 150 11.58 -15.74 -1.34
C VAL A 150 10.70 -15.66 -2.59
N LEU A 151 10.40 -16.80 -3.23
CA LEU A 151 9.55 -16.83 -4.42
C LEU A 151 8.15 -16.28 -4.12
N MET A 152 7.58 -16.62 -2.97
CA MET A 152 6.30 -16.07 -2.53
C MET A 152 6.37 -14.55 -2.29
N GLN A 153 7.46 -14.02 -1.73
CA GLN A 153 7.61 -12.57 -1.58
C GLN A 153 7.71 -11.87 -2.94
N LEU A 154 8.42 -12.45 -3.92
CA LEU A 154 8.54 -11.88 -5.26
C LEU A 154 7.18 -11.80 -5.97
N ILE A 155 6.40 -12.88 -5.93
CA ILE A 155 5.04 -12.91 -6.50
C ILE A 155 4.15 -11.89 -5.78
N SER A 156 4.21 -11.85 -4.45
CA SER A 156 3.42 -10.91 -3.65
C SER A 156 3.79 -9.46 -3.93
N TYR A 157 5.08 -9.16 -4.11
CA TYR A 157 5.57 -7.84 -4.47
C TYR A 157 5.06 -7.44 -5.85
N ALA A 158 5.24 -8.30 -6.86
CA ALA A 158 4.86 -8.00 -8.24
C ALA A 158 3.36 -7.68 -8.37
N VAL A 159 2.50 -8.53 -7.79
CA VAL A 159 1.05 -8.31 -7.86
C VAL A 159 0.62 -7.05 -7.11
N ARG A 160 1.13 -6.84 -5.90
CA ARG A 160 0.72 -5.69 -5.09
C ARG A 160 1.27 -4.38 -5.62
N SER A 161 2.53 -4.36 -6.05
CA SER A 161 3.15 -3.21 -6.73
C SER A 161 2.34 -2.80 -7.95
N PHE A 162 1.93 -3.76 -8.79
CA PHE A 162 1.12 -3.49 -9.96
C PHE A 162 -0.25 -2.88 -9.61
N LEU A 163 -1.00 -3.52 -8.71
CA LEU A 163 -2.34 -3.04 -8.31
C LEU A 163 -2.31 -1.62 -7.74
N GLU A 164 -1.32 -1.33 -6.91
CA GLU A 164 -1.19 -0.07 -6.19
C GLU A 164 -0.67 1.03 -7.10
N THR A 165 0.30 0.72 -7.97
CA THR A 165 0.82 1.68 -8.96
C THR A 165 -0.25 2.06 -9.98
N ASP A 166 -1.03 1.08 -10.48
CA ASP A 166 -2.19 1.35 -11.36
C ASP A 166 -3.22 2.25 -10.65
N ALA A 167 -3.59 1.92 -9.42
CA ALA A 167 -4.58 2.67 -8.66
C ALA A 167 -4.10 4.09 -8.33
N MET A 168 -2.86 4.26 -7.87
CA MET A 168 -2.28 5.59 -7.54
C MET A 168 -2.17 6.48 -8.78
N THR A 169 -1.74 5.93 -9.92
CA THR A 169 -1.60 6.66 -11.18
C THR A 169 -2.96 7.14 -11.68
N ARG A 170 -3.94 6.23 -11.76
CA ARG A 170 -5.30 6.56 -12.21
C ARG A 170 -6.01 7.49 -11.22
N ALA A 171 -5.72 7.38 -9.92
CA ALA A 171 -6.32 8.21 -8.90
C ALA A 171 -5.89 9.66 -9.02
N GLU A 172 -4.64 9.91 -9.41
CA GLU A 172 -4.14 11.25 -9.70
C GLU A 172 -4.98 11.94 -10.76
N PHE A 173 -5.07 11.32 -11.94
CA PHE A 173 -5.77 11.89 -13.09
C PHE A 173 -7.25 12.10 -12.80
N MET A 174 -7.88 11.13 -12.13
CA MET A 174 -9.30 11.25 -11.80
C MET A 174 -9.57 12.28 -10.71
N ALA A 175 -8.65 12.46 -9.75
CA ALA A 175 -8.75 13.52 -8.75
C ALA A 175 -8.53 14.90 -9.37
N GLN A 176 -7.61 15.03 -10.33
CA GLN A 176 -7.41 16.26 -11.09
C GLN A 176 -8.68 16.64 -11.86
N ASP A 177 -9.23 15.72 -12.66
CA ASP A 177 -10.47 15.95 -13.41
C ASP A 177 -11.67 16.25 -12.49
N TYR A 178 -11.73 15.63 -11.31
CA TYR A 178 -12.74 15.95 -10.29
C TYR A 178 -12.59 17.38 -9.78
N ILE A 179 -11.38 17.79 -9.36
CA ILE A 179 -11.11 19.14 -8.84
C ILE A 179 -11.41 20.21 -9.89
N GLU A 180 -10.98 19.99 -11.14
CA GLU A 180 -11.19 20.93 -12.25
C GLU A 180 -12.67 21.23 -12.48
N LYS A 181 -13.52 20.20 -12.44
CA LYS A 181 -14.96 20.29 -12.69
C LYS A 181 -15.79 20.75 -11.49
N THR A 182 -15.21 20.85 -10.30
CA THR A 182 -15.93 21.29 -9.10
C THR A 182 -15.91 22.80 -8.94
N ASP A 183 -16.97 23.36 -8.35
CA ASP A 183 -17.05 24.78 -8.02
C ASP A 183 -16.78 25.07 -6.53
N TYR A 184 -16.22 24.10 -5.79
CA TYR A 184 -15.97 24.21 -4.34
C TYR A 184 -14.80 25.15 -3.98
N VAL A 185 -13.92 25.43 -4.94
CA VAL A 185 -12.64 26.11 -4.74
C VAL A 185 -12.33 27.05 -5.91
N THR A 186 -11.54 28.09 -5.64
CA THR A 186 -11.12 29.05 -6.69
C THR A 186 -10.13 28.41 -7.67
N LYS A 187 -9.90 29.05 -8.83
CA LYS A 187 -8.93 28.55 -9.81
C LYS A 187 -7.50 28.43 -9.24
N GLU A 188 -7.08 29.41 -8.45
CA GLU A 188 -5.78 29.40 -7.77
C GLU A 188 -5.67 28.24 -6.76
N GLU A 189 -6.74 28.00 -5.99
CA GLU A 189 -6.81 26.87 -5.05
C GLU A 189 -6.77 25.52 -5.79
N LYS A 190 -7.44 25.38 -6.94
CA LYS A 190 -7.38 24.17 -7.78
C LYS A 190 -5.95 23.86 -8.21
N ASP A 191 -5.24 24.86 -8.75
CA ASP A 191 -3.87 24.69 -9.24
C ASP A 191 -2.92 24.25 -8.11
N LYS A 192 -3.08 24.81 -6.91
CA LYS A 192 -2.30 24.43 -5.71
C LYS A 192 -2.57 22.98 -5.28
N ILE A 193 -3.82 22.53 -5.27
CA ILE A 193 -4.16 21.14 -4.92
C ILE A 193 -3.61 20.16 -5.97
N ILE A 194 -3.83 20.46 -7.25
CA ILE A 194 -3.39 19.61 -8.37
C ILE A 194 -1.87 19.44 -8.36
N GLN A 195 -1.13 20.54 -8.17
CA GLN A 195 0.32 20.50 -8.06
C GLN A 195 0.76 19.65 -6.85
N THR A 196 0.07 19.80 -5.72
CA THR A 196 0.34 18.99 -4.53
C THR A 196 0.12 17.50 -4.80
N TYR A 197 -0.94 17.11 -5.51
CA TYR A 197 -1.19 15.70 -5.83
C TYR A 197 -0.12 15.11 -6.76
N LYS A 198 0.37 15.88 -7.74
CA LYS A 198 1.52 15.48 -8.57
C LYS A 198 2.77 15.25 -7.72
N ASP A 199 3.06 16.16 -6.81
CA ASP A 199 4.21 16.08 -5.90
C ASP A 199 4.11 14.88 -4.95
N VAL A 200 2.92 14.65 -4.39
CA VAL A 200 2.64 13.48 -3.53
C VAL A 200 2.81 12.20 -4.30
N ASN A 201 2.29 12.08 -5.53
CA ASN A 201 2.37 10.85 -6.29
C ASN A 201 3.78 10.51 -6.75
N LYS A 202 4.53 11.51 -7.23
CA LYS A 202 5.91 11.34 -7.66
C LYS A 202 6.77 10.73 -6.56
N VAL A 203 6.60 11.18 -5.31
CA VAL A 203 7.32 10.64 -4.16
C VAL A 203 6.64 9.37 -3.64
N GLY A 204 5.31 9.37 -3.58
CA GLY A 204 4.48 8.34 -2.97
C GLY A 204 4.58 6.98 -3.66
N ILE A 205 4.53 6.92 -5.00
CA ILE A 205 4.65 5.65 -5.75
C ILE A 205 6.02 5.01 -5.50
N LYS A 206 7.07 5.82 -5.57
CA LYS A 206 8.46 5.39 -5.32
C LYS A 206 8.61 4.90 -3.87
N SER A 207 8.17 5.68 -2.89
CA SER A 207 8.23 5.33 -1.48
C SER A 207 7.38 4.10 -1.14
N TYR A 208 6.21 3.93 -1.75
CA TYR A 208 5.34 2.77 -1.54
C TYR A 208 6.02 1.48 -2.01
N ASN A 209 6.57 1.47 -3.22
CA ASN A 209 7.29 0.31 -3.76
C ASN A 209 8.52 -0.04 -2.91
N TYR A 210 9.27 0.97 -2.45
CA TYR A 210 10.36 0.76 -1.50
C TYR A 210 9.88 0.11 -0.19
N VAL A 211 8.83 0.66 0.43
CA VAL A 211 8.27 0.08 1.66
C VAL A 211 7.78 -1.36 1.45
N LEU A 212 7.21 -1.65 0.29
CA LEU A 212 6.75 -3.00 -0.05
C LEU A 212 7.92 -3.99 -0.17
N LEU A 213 9.01 -3.60 -0.84
CA LEU A 213 10.24 -4.39 -0.90
C LEU A 213 10.87 -4.60 0.47
N MET A 214 10.94 -3.55 1.29
CA MET A 214 11.49 -3.65 2.64
C MET A 214 10.66 -4.58 3.51
N LYS A 215 9.33 -4.56 3.41
CA LYS A 215 8.45 -5.51 4.10
C LYS A 215 8.72 -6.95 3.68
N ALA A 216 8.94 -7.21 2.39
CA ALA A 216 9.31 -8.52 1.89
C ALA A 216 10.65 -9.00 2.48
N LEU A 217 11.67 -8.15 2.46
CA LEU A 217 13.00 -8.48 3.00
C LEU A 217 12.99 -8.68 4.52
N ILE A 218 12.23 -7.88 5.26
CA ILE A 218 12.07 -8.04 6.72
C ILE A 218 11.47 -9.41 7.06
N ARG A 219 10.48 -9.90 6.29
CA ARG A 219 9.91 -11.23 6.50
C ARG A 219 10.95 -12.34 6.30
N LEU A 220 11.80 -12.20 5.28
CA LEU A 220 12.91 -13.13 5.05
C LEU A 220 13.94 -13.07 6.19
N LEU A 221 14.24 -11.86 6.67
CA LEU A 221 15.17 -11.64 7.77
C LEU A 221 14.67 -12.30 9.06
N ILE A 222 13.39 -12.13 9.40
CA ILE A 222 12.76 -12.76 10.57
C ILE A 222 12.94 -14.28 10.52
N TYR A 223 12.61 -14.90 9.38
CA TYR A 223 12.72 -16.35 9.26
C TYR A 223 14.20 -16.82 9.26
N ALA A 224 15.11 -16.07 8.64
CA ALA A 224 16.53 -16.37 8.67
C ALA A 224 17.14 -16.30 10.10
N ILE A 225 16.66 -15.39 10.94
CA ILE A 225 17.03 -15.32 12.37
C ILE A 225 16.52 -16.56 13.11
N ILE A 226 15.27 -16.98 12.87
CA ILE A 226 14.72 -18.20 13.47
C ILE A 226 15.55 -19.44 13.09
N MET A 227 15.96 -19.54 11.82
CA MET A 227 16.83 -20.62 11.36
C MET A 227 18.20 -20.62 12.07
N MET A 228 18.74 -19.45 12.42
CA MET A 228 20.00 -19.35 13.17
C MET A 228 19.86 -19.91 14.59
N VAL A 229 18.77 -19.55 15.28
CA VAL A 229 18.48 -20.06 16.64
C VAL A 229 18.36 -21.58 16.65
N MET A 230 17.76 -22.19 15.62
CA MET A 230 17.69 -23.65 15.47
C MET A 230 19.08 -24.31 15.39
N VAL A 231 20.06 -23.66 14.75
CA VAL A 231 21.44 -24.19 14.63
C VAL A 231 22.19 -24.09 15.96
N GLU A 232 21.94 -23.04 16.76
CA GLU A 232 22.59 -22.86 18.07
C GLU A 232 22.01 -23.76 19.18
N LEU A 233 20.81 -24.32 18.98
CA LEU A 233 20.13 -25.25 19.89
C LEU A 233 20.49 -26.73 19.65
N LEU A 234 21.29 -27.03 18.62
CA LEU A 234 21.74 -28.36 18.20
C LEU A 234 23.18 -28.61 18.63
#